data_AF-A0A5C7RIW2-F1
#
_entry.id   AF-A0A5C7RIW2-F1
#
_cell.length_a   1.000
_cell.length_b   1.000
_cell.length_c   1.000
_cell.angle_alpha   90.00
_cell.angle_beta   90.00
_cell.angle_gamma   90.00
#
_symmetry.space_group_name_H-M   'P 1'
#
loop_
_entity.id
_entity.type
_entity.pdbx_description
1 polymer ?
#
loop_
_entity_poly.entity_id
_entity_poly.type
_entity_poly.pdbx_seq_one_letter_code
_entity_poly.pdbx_strand_id
1 'polypeptide(L)'
;MERIDTGDTVFHRPSQETWTVCYADYETGRICPAGWPETIADIADCDFIKKGSSEYREELLQSMSKLNANDSRKRYAERVLGNVN
;
A
#
# COMPACT_ATOMS: atom_id res chain seq x y z
N MET A 1 -13.54 -13.04 2.38
CA MET A 1 -12.12 -12.77 2.09
C MET A 1 -11.78 -11.43 2.68
N GLU A 2 -10.73 -11.38 3.48
CA GLU A 2 -10.23 -10.13 4.06
C GLU A 2 -9.67 -9.24 2.94
N ARG A 3 -9.89 -7.92 3.03
CA ARG A 3 -9.33 -6.99 2.04
C ARG A 3 -7.82 -6.83 2.28
N ILE A 4 -7.08 -6.71 1.18
CA ILE A 4 -5.66 -6.32 1.19
C ILE A 4 -5.58 -4.91 1.78
N ASP A 5 -4.67 -4.70 2.71
CA ASP A 5 -4.45 -3.42 3.37
C ASP A 5 -2.95 -3.08 3.44
N THR A 6 -2.63 -1.89 3.90
CA THR A 6 -1.25 -1.44 4.15
C THR A 6 -0.50 -2.41 5.06
N GLY A 7 0.71 -2.78 4.63
CA GLY A 7 1.60 -3.71 5.33
C GLY A 7 1.37 -5.19 4.98
N ASP A 8 0.32 -5.52 4.23
CA ASP A 8 0.10 -6.88 3.74
C ASP A 8 1.15 -7.27 2.69
N THR A 9 1.29 -8.58 2.50
CA THR A 9 2.13 -9.16 1.45
C THR A 9 1.24 -9.77 0.37
N VAL A 10 1.53 -9.44 -0.89
CA VAL A 10 0.82 -9.95 -2.07
C VAL A 10 1.81 -10.48 -3.10
N PHE A 11 1.38 -11.43 -3.91
CA PHE A 11 2.08 -11.85 -5.12
C PHE A 11 1.48 -11.14 -6.32
N HIS A 12 2.27 -10.37 -7.06
CA HIS A 12 1.82 -9.73 -8.28
C HIS A 12 2.10 -10.63 -9.47
N ARG A 13 1.04 -11.20 -10.06
CA ARG A 13 1.15 -12.24 -11.09
C ARG A 13 1.92 -11.79 -12.33
N PRO A 14 1.70 -10.58 -12.91
CA PRO A 14 2.41 -10.15 -14.10
C PRO A 14 3.92 -10.02 -13.92
N SER A 15 4.39 -9.45 -12.80
CA SER A 15 5.83 -9.32 -12.54
C SER A 15 6.45 -10.58 -11.93
N GLN A 16 5.62 -11.49 -11.40
CA GLN A 16 6.05 -12.64 -10.60
C GLN A 16 6.83 -12.27 -9.34
N GLU A 17 6.57 -11.08 -8.81
CA GLU A 17 7.21 -10.59 -7.59
C GLU A 17 6.27 -10.64 -6.40
N THR A 18 6.87 -10.72 -5.21
CA THR A 18 6.15 -10.54 -3.94
C THR A 18 6.36 -9.12 -3.45
N TRP A 19 5.28 -8.43 -3.10
CA TRP A 19 5.30 -7.04 -2.68
C TRP A 19 4.72 -6.86 -1.29
N THR A 20 5.32 -5.94 -0.54
CA THR A 20 4.66 -5.31 0.61
C THR A 20 3.77 -4.19 0.10
N VAL A 21 2.52 -4.15 0.54
CA VAL A 21 1.52 -3.17 0.09
C VAL A 21 1.65 -1.88 0.88
N CYS A 22 1.84 -0.76 0.18
CA CYS A 22 1.73 0.58 0.77
C CYS A 22 0.26 0.99 0.93
N TYR A 23 -0.55 0.80 -0.11
CA TYR A 23 -1.99 0.98 -0.03
C TYR A 23 -2.74 0.17 -1.08
N ALA A 24 -4.01 -0.14 -0.79
CA ALA A 24 -4.96 -0.67 -1.75
C ALA A 24 -6.20 0.25 -1.77
N ASP A 25 -6.51 0.79 -2.94
CA ASP A 25 -7.70 1.61 -3.19
C ASP A 25 -8.73 0.79 -3.96
N TYR A 26 -9.74 0.32 -3.23
CA TYR A 26 -10.83 -0.48 -3.78
C TYR A 26 -11.86 0.32 -4.56
N GLU A 27 -11.87 1.66 -4.44
CA GLU A 27 -12.76 2.49 -5.25
C GLU A 27 -12.26 2.60 -6.69
N THR A 28 -10.94 2.72 -6.85
CA THR A 28 -10.28 2.79 -8.17
C THR A 28 -9.75 1.45 -8.67
N GLY A 29 -9.73 0.42 -7.81
CA GLY A 29 -9.20 -0.91 -8.12
C GLY A 29 -7.67 -0.97 -8.17
N ARG A 30 -6.97 0.02 -7.60
CA ARG A 30 -5.51 0.19 -7.71
C ARG A 30 -4.78 -0.18 -6.43
N ILE A 31 -3.56 -0.67 -6.58
CA ILE A 31 -2.65 -1.00 -5.48
C ILE A 31 -1.28 -0.38 -5.72
N CYS A 32 -0.64 0.08 -4.65
CA CYS A 32 0.74 0.57 -4.68
C CYS A 32 1.60 -0.29 -3.75
N PRO A 33 2.64 -0.97 -4.27
CA PRO A 33 3.61 -1.64 -3.42
C PRO A 33 4.64 -0.65 -2.84
N ALA A 34 5.38 -1.12 -1.84
CA ALA A 34 6.58 -0.48 -1.35
C ALA A 34 7.72 -0.63 -2.37
N GLY A 35 8.55 0.41 -2.52
CA GLY A 35 9.67 0.41 -3.46
C GLY A 35 9.92 1.77 -4.11
N TRP A 36 10.93 1.81 -4.98
CA TRP A 36 11.21 2.92 -5.88
C TRP A 36 11.53 2.37 -7.27
N PRO A 37 11.00 2.94 -8.37
CA PRO A 37 10.09 4.08 -8.39
C PRO A 37 8.70 3.75 -7.83
N GLU A 38 7.91 4.79 -7.55
CA GLU A 38 6.49 4.60 -7.23
C GLU A 38 5.81 3.83 -8.36
N THR A 39 5.15 2.74 -8.01
CA THR A 39 4.52 1.81 -8.96
C THR A 39 3.05 1.68 -8.60
N ILE A 40 2.18 1.63 -9.61
CA ILE A 40 0.74 1.38 -9.45
C ILE A 40 0.38 0.18 -10.31
N ALA A 41 -0.39 -0.74 -9.73
CA ALA A 41 -0.90 -1.93 -10.39
C ALA A 41 -2.40 -2.10 -10.12
N ASP A 42 -3.02 -3.06 -10.79
CA ASP A 42 -4.40 -3.46 -10.52
C ASP A 42 -4.45 -4.44 -9.35
N ILE A 43 -5.37 -4.21 -8.40
CA ILE A 43 -5.60 -5.15 -7.27
C ILE A 43 -5.92 -6.53 -7.80
N ALA A 44 -6.63 -6.60 -8.93
CA ALA A 44 -7.03 -7.86 -9.55
C ALA A 44 -5.83 -8.74 -9.94
N ASP A 45 -4.65 -8.15 -10.20
CA ASP A 45 -3.41 -8.86 -10.57
C ASP A 45 -2.61 -9.37 -9.37
N CYS A 46 -3.07 -9.07 -8.15
CA CYS A 46 -2.43 -9.47 -6.92
C CYS A 46 -3.16 -10.63 -6.23
N ASP A 47 -2.41 -11.66 -5.85
CA ASP A 47 -2.87 -12.72 -4.97
C ASP A 47 -2.42 -12.40 -3.53
N PHE A 48 -3.35 -12.45 -2.59
CA PHE A 48 -3.04 -12.23 -1.19
C PHE A 48 -2.17 -13.39 -0.62
N ILE A 49 -1.09 -13.04 0.08
CA ILE A 49 -0.21 -14.03 0.75
C ILE A 49 -0.40 -13.97 2.27
N LYS A 50 -0.18 -12.80 2.87
CA LYS A 50 -0.04 -12.66 4.33
C LYS A 50 -0.50 -11.30 4.83
N LYS A 51 -1.18 -11.28 5.98
CA LYS A 51 -1.53 -10.05 6.69
C LYS A 51 -0.30 -9.40 7.34
N GLY A 52 -0.18 -8.09 7.21
CA GLY A 52 0.71 -7.29 8.06
C GLY A 52 0.20 -7.27 9.51
N SER A 53 1.08 -7.05 10.47
CA SER A 53 0.64 -6.78 11.85
C SER A 53 0.09 -5.35 11.94
N SER A 54 -0.71 -5.06 12.97
CA SER A 54 -1.25 -3.71 13.17
C SER A 54 -0.15 -2.69 13.44
N GLU A 55 0.88 -3.10 14.18
CA GLU A 55 2.06 -2.29 14.48
C GLU A 55 2.83 -1.95 13.19
N TYR A 56 3.06 -2.95 12.34
CA TYR A 56 3.75 -2.74 11.07
C TYR A 56 2.95 -1.82 10.13
N ARG A 57 1.63 -1.98 10.09
CA ARG A 57 0.74 -1.09 9.35
C ARG A 57 0.89 0.36 9.82
N GLU A 58 0.85 0.60 11.13
CA GLU A 58 0.99 1.94 11.71
C GLU A 58 2.36 2.55 11.42
N GLU A 59 3.45 1.79 11.61
CA GLU A 59 4.82 2.21 11.31
C GLU A 59 4.97 2.61 9.83
N LEU A 60 4.40 1.80 8.93
CA LEU A 60 4.46 2.07 7.50
C LEU A 60 3.69 3.35 7.13
N LEU A 61 2.50 3.56 7.68
CA LEU A 61 1.72 4.79 7.48
C LEU A 61 2.50 6.02 7.99
N GLN A 62 3.10 5.94 9.17
CA GLN A 62 3.91 7.03 9.73
C GLN A 62 5.19 7.29 8.92
N SER A 63 5.77 6.27 8.29
CA SER A 63 6.91 6.42 7.39
C SER A 63 6.48 7.10 6.07
N MET A 64 5.37 6.65 5.48
CA MET A 64 4.84 7.19 4.23
C MET A 64 4.41 8.65 4.34
N SER A 65 3.88 9.10 5.49
CA SER A 65 3.50 10.51 5.69
C SER A 65 4.70 11.48 5.64
N LYS A 66 5.93 10.96 5.79
CA LYS A 66 7.18 11.72 5.74
C LYS A 66 7.83 11.75 4.34
N LEU A 67 7.22 11.12 3.32
CA LEU A 67 7.72 11.14 1.95
C LEU A 67 7.57 12.54 1.30
N ASN A 68 8.04 12.67 0.06
CA ASN A 68 7.90 13.90 -0.72
C ASN A 68 6.43 14.26 -0.95
N ALA A 69 6.12 15.55 -1.02
CA ALA A 69 4.74 16.07 -1.14
C ALA A 69 3.96 15.53 -2.35
N ASN A 70 4.66 15.16 -3.43
CA ASN A 70 4.03 14.67 -4.66
C ASN A 70 3.80 13.15 -4.68
N ASP A 71 4.27 12.41 -3.66
CA ASP A 71 4.13 10.95 -3.58
C ASP A 71 2.70 10.55 -3.20
N SER A 72 2.07 9.61 -3.92
CA SER A 72 0.69 9.22 -3.62
C SER A 72 0.58 8.48 -2.29
N ARG A 73 1.62 7.77 -1.87
CA ARG A 73 1.67 7.05 -0.60
C ARG A 73 1.61 7.99 0.59
N LYS A 74 2.23 9.17 0.48
CA LYS A 74 2.11 10.23 1.49
C LYS A 74 0.67 10.69 1.65
N ARG A 75 0.03 11.09 0.55
CA ARG A 75 -1.36 11.57 0.56
C ARG A 75 -2.32 10.53 1.13
N TYR A 76 -2.11 9.26 0.75
CA TYR A 76 -2.85 8.15 1.33
C TYR A 76 -2.62 8.05 2.85
N ALA A 77 -1.37 8.06 3.30
CA ALA A 77 -1.03 7.94 4.72
C ALA A 77 -1.59 9.09 5.57
N GLU A 78 -1.48 10.34 5.10
CA GLU A 78 -2.04 11.50 5.79
C GLU A 78 -3.56 11.41 5.94
N ARG A 79 -4.26 10.98 4.88
CA ARG A 79 -5.71 10.74 4.91
C ARG A 79 -6.09 9.67 5.94
N VAL A 80 -5.36 8.56 5.98
CA VAL A 80 -5.64 7.44 6.91
C VAL A 80 -5.32 7.80 8.36
N LEU A 81 -4.24 8.55 8.59
CA LEU A 81 -3.83 9.02 9.93
C LEU A 81 -4.70 10.17 10.46
N GLY A 82 -5.56 10.77 9.61
CA GLY A 82 -6.38 11.93 9.98
C GLY A 82 -5.59 13.25 10.03
N ASN A 83 -4.38 13.29 9.47
CA ASN A 83 -3.52 14.48 9.40
C ASN A 83 -3.88 15.35 8.18
N VAL A 84 -5.15 15.68 8.02
CA VAL A 84 -5.59 16.57 6.93
C VAL A 84 -5.22 18.00 7.33
N ASN A 85 -4.14 18.52 6.74
CA ASN A 85 -3.87 19.97 6.71
C ASN A 85 -4.63 20.62 5.55
#